data_AF-A0A497H8M5-F1
#
_entry.id   AF-A0A497H8M5-F1
#
_cell.length_a   1.000
_cell.length_b   1.000
_cell.length_c   1.000
_cell.angle_alpha   90.00
_cell.angle_beta   90.00
_cell.angle_gamma   90.00
#
_symmetry.space_group_name_H-M   'P 1'
#
loop_
_entity.id
_entity.type
_entity.pdbx_description
1 polymer ?
#
loop_
_entity_poly.entity_id
_entity_poly.type
_entity_poly.pdbx_seq_one_letter_code
_entity_poly.pdbx_strand_id
1 'polypeptide(L)'
;MSKYEWPEEIPSEEYIRLYFLEKTLRQFIGDRLSKITSKWWKQRVPWEIRKKAEDRKKEEEKRLFPIVNLHPIWYVDFAHYIEIVTRDDNWREVFKQIFRNKDDFKVTLMKLVPIRNKIAHMRPLNTREKKSLDALSEDLLVHIWNFFNERYVKPAGKARDNGRFEEAEEILLHGYEETRGDPWIAYNLGELYERMGQLEKAKNWVERAVIGLPLPRYKEKAKEKLQKIEEQIRLLNVKVCPRCGSMEPKENLFCSKCGYEFSNSSKIVEYDVERSDLCKWLHEQLERLPLLKFPFNLDQLPNNGIYFFYEKGEVWGHGGDKPRIVRVGTHKRGNFKKRIAEHYLLNESRMNFDENRPKPSDRSIFRKNIGRAILNKHEDDYLEIWEKDFIIRKNREKFGRLRDIKKEKEIEFEITKINRENFSFR
;
A
#
# COMPACT_ATOMS: atom_id res chain seq x y z
N MET A 1 12.43 34.51 -48.61
CA MET A 1 11.75 34.25 -47.32
C MET A 1 11.80 32.76 -47.04
N SER A 2 12.44 32.35 -45.94
CA SER A 2 12.48 30.93 -45.55
C SER A 2 11.05 30.43 -45.29
N LYS A 3 10.62 29.38 -45.99
CA LYS A 3 9.31 28.71 -45.82
C LYS A 3 9.29 27.72 -44.63
N TYR A 4 10.30 27.76 -43.77
CA TYR A 4 10.45 26.84 -42.65
C TYR A 4 10.24 27.57 -41.33
N GLU A 5 9.33 27.03 -40.52
CA GLU A 5 9.02 27.49 -39.17
C GLU A 5 9.72 26.58 -38.16
N TRP A 6 10.34 27.17 -37.15
CA TRP A 6 10.91 26.44 -36.02
C TRP A 6 9.81 26.20 -34.98
N PRO A 7 9.67 24.97 -34.45
CA PRO A 7 8.67 24.70 -33.42
C PRO A 7 9.01 25.44 -32.13
N GLU A 8 8.03 26.16 -31.57
CA GLU A 8 8.17 26.93 -30.34
C GLU A 8 8.07 26.07 -29.07
N GLU A 9 7.39 24.91 -29.17
CA GLU A 9 7.12 24.04 -28.03
C GLU A 9 7.71 22.64 -28.21
N ILE A 10 8.30 22.10 -27.14
CA ILE A 10 8.72 20.71 -27.05
C ILE A 10 7.47 19.87 -26.72
N PRO A 11 7.12 18.82 -27.50
CA PRO A 11 5.95 17.98 -27.25
C PRO A 11 6.18 16.98 -26.11
N SER A 12 6.50 17.49 -24.92
CA SER A 12 6.93 16.71 -23.75
C SER A 12 5.81 15.81 -23.21
N GLU A 13 4.59 16.33 -23.10
CA GLU A 13 3.44 15.56 -22.63
C GLU A 13 3.05 14.45 -23.61
N GLU A 14 3.09 14.71 -24.93
CA GLU A 14 2.84 13.69 -25.95
C GLU A 14 3.93 12.62 -25.94
N TYR A 15 5.19 12.99 -25.70
CA TYR A 15 6.30 12.05 -25.56
C TYR A 15 6.15 11.15 -24.32
N ILE A 16 5.88 11.74 -23.16
CA ILE A 16 5.64 10.99 -21.92
C ILE A 16 4.46 10.03 -22.09
N ARG A 17 3.36 10.51 -22.68
CA ARG A 17 2.18 9.69 -22.99
C ARG A 17 2.53 8.51 -23.88
N LEU A 18 3.23 8.76 -24.99
CA LEU A 18 3.62 7.72 -25.93
C LEU A 18 4.54 6.68 -25.27
N TYR A 19 5.49 7.13 -24.44
CA TYR A 19 6.36 6.25 -23.68
C TYR A 19 5.56 5.28 -22.81
N PHE A 20 4.62 5.77 -22.01
CA PHE A 20 3.80 4.91 -21.16
C PHE A 20 2.87 4.02 -21.96
N LEU A 21 2.28 4.50 -23.05
CA LEU A 21 1.45 3.69 -23.95
C LEU A 21 2.23 2.50 -24.54
N GLU A 22 3.41 2.76 -25.12
CA GLU A 22 4.27 1.70 -25.66
C GLU A 22 4.74 0.75 -24.55
N LYS A 23 5.14 1.28 -23.39
CA LYS A 23 5.57 0.47 -22.24
C LYS A 23 4.45 -0.47 -21.80
N THR A 24 3.23 0.02 -21.61
CA THR A 24 2.07 -0.77 -21.19
C THR A 24 1.76 -1.87 -22.21
N LEU A 25 1.71 -1.55 -23.51
CA LEU A 25 1.48 -2.56 -24.56
C LEU A 25 2.56 -3.63 -24.60
N ARG A 26 3.83 -3.20 -24.53
CA ARG A 26 4.99 -4.07 -24.59
C ARG A 26 5.02 -5.05 -23.43
N GLN A 27 4.82 -4.56 -22.21
CA GLN A 27 4.72 -5.39 -21.01
C GLN A 27 3.55 -6.35 -21.13
N PHE A 28 2.36 -5.85 -21.50
CA PHE A 28 1.17 -6.67 -21.64
C PHE A 28 1.34 -7.79 -22.67
N ILE A 29 1.86 -7.50 -23.86
CA ILE A 29 2.12 -8.51 -24.91
C ILE A 29 3.12 -9.55 -24.39
N GLY A 30 4.24 -9.12 -23.80
CA GLY A 30 5.26 -10.02 -23.27
C GLY A 30 4.72 -10.93 -22.15
N ASP A 31 3.99 -10.37 -21.19
CA ASP A 31 3.43 -11.10 -20.06
C ASP A 31 2.36 -12.09 -20.52
N ARG A 32 1.51 -11.69 -21.48
CA ARG A 32 0.48 -12.59 -22.02
C ARG A 32 1.04 -13.74 -22.84
N LEU A 33 2.08 -13.51 -23.65
CA LEU A 33 2.71 -14.56 -24.44
C LEU A 33 3.60 -15.48 -23.61
N SER A 34 4.28 -14.96 -22.59
CA SER A 34 5.12 -15.76 -21.70
C SER A 34 4.34 -16.80 -20.87
N LYS A 35 3.06 -16.53 -20.60
CA LYS A 35 2.15 -17.49 -19.96
C LYS A 35 1.80 -18.70 -20.83
N ILE A 36 2.00 -18.63 -22.15
CA ILE A 36 1.78 -19.76 -23.06
C ILE A 36 3.02 -20.66 -23.11
N THR A 37 4.21 -20.06 -23.14
CA THR A 37 5.47 -20.80 -23.24
C THR A 37 6.63 -19.94 -22.75
N SER A 38 7.56 -20.54 -22.02
CA SER A 38 8.79 -19.86 -21.58
C SER A 38 9.66 -19.41 -22.76
N LYS A 39 9.51 -20.03 -23.94
CA LYS A 39 10.22 -19.68 -25.19
C LYS A 39 9.40 -18.74 -26.09
N TRP A 40 8.45 -17.98 -25.54
CA TRP A 40 7.51 -17.16 -26.29
C TRP A 40 8.17 -16.20 -27.27
N TRP A 41 9.33 -15.63 -26.95
CA TRP A 41 10.03 -14.74 -27.87
C TRP A 41 10.43 -15.46 -29.17
N LYS A 42 10.83 -16.73 -29.10
CA LYS A 42 11.22 -17.52 -30.28
C LYS A 42 10.03 -18.17 -30.98
N GLN A 43 9.03 -18.61 -30.21
CA GLN A 43 7.91 -19.40 -30.71
C GLN A 43 6.69 -18.57 -31.09
N ARG A 44 6.52 -17.40 -30.44
CA ARG A 44 5.30 -16.58 -30.53
C ARG A 44 5.48 -15.25 -31.24
N VAL A 45 6.69 -14.84 -31.58
CA VAL A 45 6.97 -13.62 -32.35
C VAL A 45 7.42 -14.02 -33.76
N PRO A 46 6.87 -13.41 -34.83
CA PRO A 46 7.29 -13.73 -36.19
C PRO A 46 8.80 -13.53 -36.39
N TRP A 47 9.42 -14.40 -37.18
CA TRP A 47 10.87 -14.43 -37.38
C TRP A 47 11.44 -13.07 -37.79
N GLU A 48 10.84 -12.42 -38.79
CA GLU A 48 11.29 -11.13 -39.31
C GLU A 48 11.29 -10.04 -38.23
N ILE A 49 10.28 -10.03 -37.37
CA ILE A 49 10.13 -9.05 -36.29
C ILE A 49 11.17 -9.30 -35.19
N ARG A 50 11.34 -10.56 -34.81
CA ARG A 50 12.37 -10.96 -33.84
C ARG A 50 13.77 -10.58 -34.34
N LYS A 51 14.09 -10.92 -35.59
CA LYS A 51 15.39 -10.63 -36.20
C LYS A 51 15.66 -9.13 -36.21
N LYS A 52 14.72 -8.31 -36.69
CA LYS A 52 14.85 -6.84 -36.68
C LYS A 52 15.11 -6.29 -35.28
N ALA A 53 14.38 -6.77 -34.27
CA ALA A 53 14.52 -6.31 -32.90
C ALA A 53 15.88 -6.70 -32.28
N GLU A 54 16.31 -7.95 -32.49
CA GLU A 54 17.61 -8.44 -32.02
C GLU A 54 18.78 -7.74 -32.73
N ASP A 55 18.66 -7.45 -34.02
CA ASP A 55 19.69 -6.73 -34.78
C ASP A 55 19.80 -5.27 -34.33
N ARG A 56 18.66 -4.58 -34.10
CA ARG A 56 18.65 -3.22 -33.53
C ARG A 56 19.32 -3.18 -32.16
N LYS A 57 19.01 -4.15 -31.28
CA LYS A 57 19.63 -4.26 -29.97
C LYS A 57 21.14 -4.46 -30.08
N LYS A 58 21.59 -5.42 -30.88
CA LYS A 58 23.02 -5.69 -31.10
C LYS A 58 23.74 -4.46 -31.66
N GLU A 59 23.11 -3.72 -32.57
CA GLU A 59 23.69 -2.51 -33.14
C GLU A 59 23.82 -1.38 -32.11
N GLU A 60 22.84 -1.23 -31.21
CA GLU A 60 22.92 -0.30 -30.09
C GLU A 60 24.06 -0.69 -29.13
N GLU A 61 24.14 -1.96 -28.73
CA GLU A 61 25.17 -2.48 -27.81
C GLU A 61 26.60 -2.36 -28.36
N LYS A 62 26.76 -2.31 -29.69
CA LYS A 62 28.06 -2.02 -30.33
C LYS A 62 28.44 -0.55 -30.25
N ARG A 63 27.47 0.36 -30.30
CA ARG A 63 27.68 1.81 -30.39
C ARG A 63 27.70 2.49 -29.03
N LEU A 64 26.95 1.94 -28.08
CA LEU A 64 26.69 2.53 -26.77
C LEU A 64 26.86 1.46 -25.69
N PHE A 65 27.35 1.85 -24.52
CA PHE A 65 27.37 0.97 -23.35
C PHE A 65 25.97 0.93 -22.71
N PRO A 66 25.23 -0.20 -22.78
CA PRO A 66 23.87 -0.26 -22.27
C PRO A 66 23.88 -0.23 -20.73
N ILE A 67 23.22 0.77 -20.15
CA ILE A 67 23.04 0.89 -18.68
C ILE A 67 22.11 -0.22 -18.17
N VAL A 68 21.14 -0.63 -18.99
CA VAL A 68 20.14 -1.66 -18.66
C VAL A 68 20.05 -2.66 -19.79
N ASN A 69 20.12 -3.96 -19.47
CA ASN A 69 19.92 -5.03 -20.45
C ASN A 69 18.42 -5.20 -20.78
N LEU A 70 17.92 -4.42 -21.74
CA LEU A 70 16.53 -4.47 -22.16
C LEU A 70 16.24 -5.72 -22.99
N HIS A 71 15.10 -6.37 -22.74
CA HIS A 71 14.62 -7.47 -23.59
C HIS A 71 14.39 -6.97 -25.04
N PRO A 72 14.67 -7.76 -26.10
CA PRO A 72 14.52 -7.32 -27.50
C PRO A 72 13.16 -6.72 -27.88
N ILE A 73 12.08 -7.05 -27.15
CA ILE A 73 10.76 -6.43 -27.33
C ILE A 73 10.76 -4.90 -27.11
N TRP A 74 11.79 -4.33 -26.47
CA TRP A 74 12.01 -2.87 -26.39
C TRP A 74 12.41 -2.21 -27.71
N TYR A 75 12.84 -3.00 -28.69
CA TYR A 75 13.29 -2.53 -30.00
C TYR A 75 12.23 -2.71 -31.10
N VAL A 76 10.99 -2.99 -30.71
CA VAL A 76 9.81 -3.03 -31.58
C VAL A 76 8.85 -1.87 -31.29
N ASP A 77 8.02 -1.55 -32.28
CA ASP A 77 7.05 -0.43 -32.29
C ASP A 77 5.63 -0.91 -32.65
N PHE A 78 4.68 0.01 -32.81
CA PHE A 78 3.28 -0.29 -33.11
C PHE A 78 3.06 -1.12 -34.39
N ALA A 79 3.85 -0.92 -35.44
CA ALA A 79 3.72 -1.72 -36.66
C ALA A 79 4.03 -3.20 -36.38
N HIS A 80 5.08 -3.44 -35.60
CA HIS A 80 5.46 -4.78 -35.18
C HIS A 80 4.44 -5.40 -34.21
N TYR A 81 3.82 -4.62 -33.31
CA TYR A 81 2.78 -5.13 -32.42
C TYR A 81 1.56 -5.63 -33.17
N ILE A 82 1.18 -4.98 -34.28
CA ILE A 82 0.13 -5.48 -35.17
C ILE A 82 0.47 -6.90 -35.59
N GLU A 83 1.66 -7.13 -36.17
CA GLU A 83 2.08 -8.45 -36.66
C GLU A 83 2.15 -9.50 -35.54
N ILE A 84 2.62 -9.13 -34.35
CA ILE A 84 2.71 -10.03 -33.20
C ILE A 84 1.32 -10.41 -32.68
N VAL A 85 0.47 -9.42 -32.39
CA VAL A 85 -0.84 -9.64 -31.76
C VAL A 85 -1.81 -10.31 -32.72
N THR A 86 -1.77 -9.94 -34.00
CA THR A 86 -2.68 -10.46 -35.03
C THR A 86 -2.21 -11.77 -35.67
N ARG A 87 -1.05 -12.31 -35.29
CA ARG A 87 -0.65 -13.68 -35.67
C ARG A 87 -1.72 -14.67 -35.22
N ASP A 88 -2.10 -15.61 -36.07
CA ASP A 88 -3.36 -16.37 -35.90
C ASP A 88 -3.47 -17.15 -34.58
N ASP A 89 -2.42 -17.84 -34.18
CA ASP A 89 -2.37 -18.58 -32.91
C ASP A 89 -2.31 -17.63 -31.69
N ASN A 90 -1.55 -16.53 -31.76
CA ASN A 90 -1.55 -15.49 -30.72
C ASN A 90 -2.93 -14.85 -30.56
N TRP A 91 -3.58 -14.50 -31.66
CA TRP A 91 -4.90 -13.92 -31.64
C TRP A 91 -5.91 -14.90 -31.04
N ARG A 92 -5.99 -16.10 -31.59
CA ARG A 92 -6.97 -17.13 -31.18
C ARG A 92 -6.82 -17.52 -29.71
N GLU A 93 -5.58 -17.75 -29.24
CA GLU A 93 -5.34 -18.34 -27.92
C GLU A 93 -5.19 -17.29 -26.81
N VAL A 94 -4.83 -16.05 -27.16
CA VAL A 94 -4.47 -15.03 -26.17
C VAL A 94 -5.33 -13.79 -26.31
N PHE A 95 -5.27 -13.13 -27.46
CA PHE A 95 -5.70 -11.74 -27.60
C PHE A 95 -7.16 -11.54 -27.99
N LYS A 96 -7.82 -12.55 -28.59
CA LYS A 96 -9.24 -12.50 -28.96
C LYS A 96 -10.15 -12.17 -27.78
N GLN A 97 -9.90 -12.77 -26.62
CA GLN A 97 -10.69 -12.52 -25.41
C GLN A 97 -10.44 -11.13 -24.79
N ILE A 98 -9.36 -10.45 -25.17
CA ILE A 98 -8.96 -9.15 -24.62
C ILE A 98 -9.46 -8.02 -25.53
N PHE A 99 -9.03 -8.01 -26.79
CA PHE A 99 -9.29 -6.92 -27.74
C PHE A 99 -10.58 -7.11 -28.55
N ARG A 100 -11.23 -8.28 -28.44
CA ARG A 100 -12.52 -8.65 -29.08
C ARG A 100 -12.51 -8.69 -30.62
N ASN A 101 -12.06 -7.62 -31.29
CA ASN A 101 -12.01 -7.49 -32.74
C ASN A 101 -10.57 -7.28 -33.25
N LYS A 102 -10.15 -8.14 -34.19
CA LYS A 102 -8.80 -8.18 -34.76
C LYS A 102 -8.54 -6.97 -35.65
N ASP A 103 -9.55 -6.59 -36.44
CA ASP A 103 -9.45 -5.53 -37.43
C ASP A 103 -9.48 -4.16 -36.75
N ASP A 104 -10.33 -3.98 -35.72
CA ASP A 104 -10.35 -2.73 -34.94
C ASP A 104 -8.99 -2.51 -34.27
N PHE A 105 -8.42 -3.53 -33.62
CA PHE A 105 -7.08 -3.45 -33.03
C PHE A 105 -6.02 -3.04 -34.07
N LYS A 106 -6.06 -3.66 -35.25
CA LYS A 106 -5.14 -3.37 -36.35
C LYS A 106 -5.30 -1.93 -36.84
N VAL A 107 -6.53 -1.49 -37.11
CA VAL A 107 -6.83 -0.13 -37.59
C VAL A 107 -6.41 0.92 -36.56
N THR A 108 -6.66 0.68 -35.28
CA THR A 108 -6.26 1.59 -34.19
C THR A 108 -4.74 1.77 -34.14
N LEU A 109 -3.98 0.67 -34.16
CA LEU A 109 -2.51 0.78 -34.18
C LEU A 109 -1.98 1.37 -35.49
N MET A 110 -2.56 1.06 -36.64
CA MET A 110 -2.16 1.66 -37.92
C MET A 110 -2.33 3.18 -37.93
N LYS A 111 -3.41 3.69 -37.32
CA LYS A 111 -3.64 5.13 -37.16
C LYS A 111 -2.67 5.77 -36.15
N LEU A 112 -2.21 5.03 -35.15
CA LEU A 112 -1.22 5.50 -34.17
C LEU A 112 0.20 5.56 -34.72
N VAL A 113 0.60 4.70 -35.66
CA VAL A 113 1.96 4.67 -36.26
C VAL A 113 2.46 6.04 -36.75
N PRO A 114 1.74 6.80 -37.60
CA PRO A 114 2.23 8.10 -38.07
C PRO A 114 2.36 9.14 -36.94
N ILE A 115 1.42 9.15 -35.99
CA ILE A 115 1.45 10.03 -34.81
C ILE A 115 2.68 9.69 -33.95
N ARG A 116 2.87 8.41 -33.66
CA ARG A 116 4.02 7.87 -32.92
C ARG A 116 5.33 8.29 -33.56
N ASN A 117 5.46 8.14 -34.87
CA ASN A 117 6.70 8.51 -35.57
C ASN A 117 6.97 10.02 -35.47
N LYS A 118 5.93 10.85 -35.55
CA LYS A 118 6.07 12.30 -35.37
C LYS A 118 6.64 12.63 -33.98
N ILE A 119 6.04 12.07 -32.92
CA ILE A 119 6.49 12.24 -31.53
C ILE A 119 7.91 11.69 -31.30
N ALA A 120 8.23 10.50 -31.81
CA ALA A 120 9.55 9.88 -31.64
C ALA A 120 10.69 10.70 -32.29
N HIS A 121 10.34 11.52 -33.28
CA HIS A 121 11.24 12.50 -33.90
C HIS A 121 11.10 13.91 -33.29
N MET A 122 10.49 14.03 -32.10
CA MET A 122 10.27 15.28 -31.37
C MET A 122 9.54 16.37 -32.17
N ARG A 123 8.68 15.97 -33.12
CA ARG A 123 7.88 16.88 -33.94
C ARG A 123 6.52 17.15 -33.26
N PRO A 124 6.07 18.42 -33.16
CA PRO A 124 4.84 18.76 -32.47
C PRO A 124 3.60 18.23 -33.19
N LEU A 125 2.58 17.86 -32.42
CA LEU A 125 1.28 17.44 -32.95
C LEU A 125 0.34 18.65 -33.08
N ASN A 126 -0.44 18.70 -34.17
CA ASN A 126 -1.56 19.62 -34.27
C ASN A 126 -2.75 19.17 -33.40
N THR A 127 -3.73 20.04 -33.19
CA THR A 127 -4.89 19.76 -32.32
C THR A 127 -5.65 18.49 -32.71
N ARG A 128 -5.79 18.18 -34.01
CA ARG A 128 -6.48 16.98 -34.47
C ARG A 128 -5.67 15.72 -34.18
N GLU A 129 -4.36 15.77 -34.35
CA GLU A 129 -3.44 14.68 -34.03
C GLU A 129 -3.42 14.41 -32.52
N LYS A 130 -3.42 15.45 -31.67
CA LYS A 130 -3.52 15.30 -30.20
C LYS A 130 -4.81 14.60 -29.79
N LYS A 131 -5.96 15.05 -30.30
CA LYS A 131 -7.26 14.37 -30.07
C LYS A 131 -7.27 12.93 -30.59
N SER A 132 -6.62 12.66 -31.72
CA SER A 132 -6.51 11.31 -32.27
C SER A 132 -5.62 10.42 -31.39
N LEU A 133 -4.51 10.94 -30.87
CA LEU A 133 -3.66 10.24 -29.91
C LEU A 133 -4.48 9.83 -28.68
N ASP A 134 -5.28 10.74 -28.13
CA ASP A 134 -6.12 10.47 -26.97
C ASP A 134 -7.15 9.37 -27.23
N ALA A 135 -7.97 9.56 -28.26
CA ALA A 135 -9.04 8.61 -28.58
C ALA A 135 -8.48 7.21 -28.90
N LEU A 136 -7.45 7.12 -29.74
CA LEU A 136 -6.86 5.83 -30.14
C LEU A 136 -6.12 5.15 -28.98
N SER A 137 -5.51 5.93 -28.07
CA SER A 137 -4.90 5.39 -26.86
C SER A 137 -5.97 4.83 -25.91
N GLU A 138 -7.09 5.53 -25.76
CA GLU A 138 -8.21 5.10 -24.91
C GLU A 138 -8.87 3.82 -25.45
N ASP A 139 -9.17 3.79 -26.76
CA ASP A 139 -9.72 2.62 -27.45
C ASP A 139 -8.86 1.37 -27.24
N LEU A 140 -7.54 1.54 -27.13
CA LEU A 140 -6.61 0.45 -26.91
C LEU A 140 -6.50 0.05 -25.44
N LEU A 141 -6.32 1.03 -24.55
CA LEU A 141 -6.05 0.80 -23.13
C LEU A 141 -7.27 0.31 -22.38
N VAL A 142 -8.49 0.70 -22.78
CA VAL A 142 -9.72 0.26 -22.12
C VAL A 142 -9.85 -1.26 -22.09
N HIS A 143 -9.39 -1.96 -23.13
CA HIS A 143 -9.39 -3.43 -23.17
C HIS A 143 -8.40 -4.04 -22.16
N ILE A 144 -7.20 -3.47 -22.06
CA ILE A 144 -6.16 -3.92 -21.14
C ILE A 144 -6.59 -3.65 -19.69
N TRP A 145 -7.10 -2.45 -19.42
CA TRP A 145 -7.60 -2.10 -18.09
C TRP A 145 -8.83 -2.87 -17.70
N ASN A 146 -9.76 -3.16 -18.62
CA ASN A 146 -10.88 -4.06 -18.33
C ASN A 146 -10.38 -5.45 -17.95
N PHE A 147 -9.38 -5.98 -18.66
CA PHE A 147 -8.75 -7.25 -18.30
C PHE A 147 -8.14 -7.22 -16.89
N PHE A 148 -7.42 -6.16 -16.50
CA PHE A 148 -6.90 -5.99 -15.14
C PHE A 148 -7.99 -5.75 -14.11
N ASN A 149 -9.07 -5.06 -14.48
CA ASN A 149 -10.18 -4.75 -13.61
C ASN A 149 -10.91 -6.02 -13.17
N GLU A 150 -11.23 -6.92 -14.11
CA GLU A 150 -11.88 -8.19 -13.77
C GLU A 150 -10.99 -9.06 -12.86
N ARG A 151 -9.67 -9.02 -13.07
CA ARG A 151 -8.74 -9.91 -12.38
C ARG A 151 -8.30 -9.42 -11.00
N TYR A 152 -8.14 -8.10 -10.82
CA TYR A 152 -7.57 -7.54 -9.60
C TYR A 152 -8.47 -6.50 -8.95
N VAL A 153 -8.90 -5.48 -9.71
CA VAL A 153 -9.57 -4.30 -9.12
C VAL A 153 -10.96 -4.66 -8.59
N LYS A 154 -11.77 -5.42 -9.33
CA LYS A 154 -13.11 -5.82 -8.87
C LYS A 154 -13.06 -6.79 -7.68
N PRO A 155 -12.24 -7.87 -7.69
CA PRO A 155 -12.10 -8.73 -6.52
C PRO A 155 -11.61 -7.97 -5.28
N ALA A 156 -10.60 -7.09 -5.44
CA ALA A 156 -10.11 -6.26 -4.35
C ALA A 156 -11.18 -5.28 -3.85
N GLY A 157 -11.95 -4.65 -4.75
CA GLY A 157 -13.09 -3.81 -4.41
C GLY A 157 -14.13 -4.56 -3.58
N LYS A 158 -14.49 -5.79 -3.98
CA LYS A 158 -15.39 -6.65 -3.22
C LYS A 158 -14.81 -7.02 -1.84
N ALA A 159 -13.53 -7.34 -1.75
CA ALA A 159 -12.88 -7.63 -0.46
C ALA A 159 -12.94 -6.40 0.47
N ARG A 160 -12.54 -5.24 -0.05
CA ARG A 160 -12.58 -3.94 0.64
C ARG A 160 -13.99 -3.59 1.12
N ASP A 161 -15.00 -3.71 0.27
CA ASP A 161 -16.39 -3.34 0.61
C ASP A 161 -16.98 -4.28 1.67
N ASN A 162 -16.41 -5.49 1.86
CA ASN A 162 -16.71 -6.41 2.95
C ASN A 162 -15.79 -6.23 4.18
N GLY A 163 -15.02 -5.13 4.25
CA GLY A 163 -14.09 -4.85 5.35
C GLY A 163 -12.82 -5.70 5.38
N ARG A 164 -12.58 -6.53 4.35
CA ARG A 164 -11.39 -7.39 4.24
C ARG A 164 -10.26 -6.63 3.53
N PHE A 165 -9.72 -5.63 4.22
CA PHE A 165 -8.70 -4.72 3.65
C PHE A 165 -7.37 -5.42 3.34
N GLU A 166 -6.92 -6.35 4.18
CA GLU A 166 -5.68 -7.13 3.95
C GLU A 166 -5.76 -7.95 2.67
N GLU A 167 -6.90 -8.62 2.42
CA GLU A 167 -7.15 -9.39 1.19
C GLU A 167 -7.21 -8.46 -0.04
N ALA A 168 -7.84 -7.29 0.09
CA ALA A 168 -7.87 -6.30 -1.00
C ALA A 168 -6.46 -5.78 -1.35
N GLU A 169 -5.63 -5.55 -0.34
CA GLU A 169 -4.24 -5.13 -0.50
C GLU A 169 -3.42 -6.22 -1.20
N GLU A 170 -3.51 -7.48 -0.74
CA GLU A 170 -2.81 -8.61 -1.34
C GLU A 170 -3.15 -8.79 -2.83
N ILE A 171 -4.44 -8.72 -3.18
CA ILE A 171 -4.90 -8.84 -4.57
C ILE A 171 -4.31 -7.73 -5.46
N LEU A 172 -4.33 -6.48 -4.98
CA LEU A 172 -3.84 -5.35 -5.75
C LEU A 172 -2.31 -5.34 -5.85
N LEU A 173 -1.58 -5.67 -4.78
CA LEU A 173 -0.12 -5.79 -4.80
C LEU A 173 0.32 -6.90 -5.75
N HIS A 174 -0.30 -8.07 -5.68
CA HIS A 174 -0.06 -9.15 -6.63
C HIS A 174 -0.35 -8.69 -8.08
N GLY A 175 -1.45 -7.96 -8.30
CA GLY A 175 -1.76 -7.39 -9.61
C GLY A 175 -0.70 -6.39 -10.09
N TYR A 176 -0.22 -5.52 -9.21
CA TYR A 176 0.81 -4.53 -9.52
C TYR A 176 2.14 -5.20 -9.88
N GLU A 177 2.53 -6.25 -9.15
CA GLU A 177 3.72 -7.05 -9.45
C GLU A 177 3.59 -7.82 -10.77
N GLU A 178 2.46 -8.52 -10.99
CA GLU A 178 2.24 -9.31 -12.21
C GLU A 178 2.24 -8.44 -13.47
N THR A 179 1.79 -7.19 -13.35
CA THR A 179 1.77 -6.20 -14.44
C THR A 179 3.05 -5.37 -14.51
N ARG A 180 4.02 -5.62 -13.63
CA ARG A 180 5.30 -4.89 -13.52
C ARG A 180 5.11 -3.39 -13.37
N GLY A 181 4.13 -3.03 -12.56
CA GLY A 181 3.86 -1.68 -12.12
C GLY A 181 2.80 -0.92 -12.91
N ASP A 182 1.65 -1.55 -13.18
CA ASP A 182 0.55 -0.88 -13.87
C ASP A 182 0.04 0.36 -13.06
N PRO A 183 0.02 1.55 -13.67
CA PRO A 183 -0.37 2.79 -12.99
C PRO A 183 -1.84 2.83 -12.54
N TRP A 184 -2.73 2.10 -13.22
CA TRP A 184 -4.13 2.03 -12.85
C TRP A 184 -4.33 1.17 -11.59
N ILE A 185 -3.57 0.09 -11.43
CA ILE A 185 -3.53 -0.68 -10.18
C ILE A 185 -2.92 0.17 -9.05
N ALA A 186 -1.86 0.94 -9.32
CA ALA A 186 -1.30 1.89 -8.35
C ALA A 186 -2.33 2.90 -7.85
N TYR A 187 -3.15 3.46 -8.75
CA TYR A 187 -4.25 4.36 -8.35
C TYR A 187 -5.21 3.68 -7.37
N ASN A 188 -5.61 2.44 -7.65
CA ASN A 188 -6.52 1.68 -6.79
C ASN A 188 -5.89 1.29 -5.44
N LEU A 189 -4.58 1.02 -5.39
CA LEU A 189 -3.84 0.88 -4.12
C LEU A 189 -3.89 2.17 -3.32
N GLY A 190 -3.68 3.32 -3.99
CA GLY A 190 -3.82 4.64 -3.38
C GLY A 190 -5.20 4.85 -2.74
N GLU A 191 -6.27 4.51 -3.45
CA GLU A 191 -7.64 4.59 -2.91
C GLU A 191 -7.87 3.66 -1.71
N LEU A 192 -7.28 2.46 -1.74
CA LEU A 192 -7.38 1.50 -0.64
C LEU A 192 -6.69 2.04 0.62
N TYR A 193 -5.46 2.54 0.50
CA TYR A 193 -4.73 3.09 1.65
C TYR A 193 -5.35 4.38 2.18
N GLU A 194 -5.92 5.23 1.32
CA GLU A 194 -6.69 6.42 1.77
C GLU A 194 -7.84 5.97 2.68
N ARG A 195 -8.61 4.94 2.27
CA ARG A 195 -9.71 4.39 3.08
C ARG A 195 -9.24 3.73 4.38
N MET A 196 -8.02 3.19 4.42
CA MET A 196 -7.41 2.66 5.64
C MET A 196 -6.81 3.75 6.55
N GLY A 197 -6.88 5.03 6.15
CA GLY A 197 -6.27 6.15 6.88
C GLY A 197 -4.74 6.21 6.79
N GLN A 198 -4.12 5.39 5.93
CA GLN A 198 -2.67 5.36 5.73
C GLN A 198 -2.27 6.37 4.64
N LEU A 199 -2.44 7.66 4.94
CA LEU A 199 -2.36 8.72 3.94
C LEU A 199 -1.00 8.83 3.24
N GLU A 200 0.11 8.64 3.94
CA GLU A 200 1.44 8.67 3.31
C GLU A 200 1.63 7.52 2.31
N LYS A 201 1.13 6.32 2.63
CA LYS A 201 1.13 5.22 1.65
C LYS A 201 0.21 5.54 0.48
N ALA A 202 -0.98 6.09 0.76
CA ALA A 202 -1.92 6.50 -0.27
C ALA A 202 -1.29 7.49 -1.24
N LYS A 203 -0.61 8.53 -0.71
CA LYS A 203 0.14 9.53 -1.46
C LYS A 203 1.17 8.86 -2.39
N ASN A 204 2.05 8.02 -1.85
CA ASN A 204 3.09 7.35 -2.64
C ASN A 204 2.52 6.54 -3.81
N TRP A 205 1.40 5.85 -3.60
CA TRP A 205 0.76 5.05 -4.64
C TRP A 205 0.08 5.91 -5.71
N VAL A 206 -0.59 7.00 -5.32
CA VAL A 206 -1.22 7.92 -6.27
C VAL A 206 -0.16 8.71 -7.06
N GLU A 207 0.98 9.07 -6.48
CA GLU A 207 2.10 9.70 -7.20
C GLU A 207 2.60 8.82 -8.35
N ARG A 208 2.78 7.51 -8.10
CA ARG A 208 3.12 6.54 -9.15
C ARG A 208 2.09 6.51 -10.27
N ALA A 209 0.79 6.61 -9.91
CA ALA A 209 -0.29 6.66 -10.88
C ALA A 209 -0.24 7.95 -11.72
N VAL A 210 -0.05 9.12 -11.10
CA VAL A 210 0.07 10.42 -11.80
C VAL A 210 1.22 10.41 -12.82
N ILE A 211 2.35 9.82 -12.43
CA ILE A 211 3.52 9.71 -13.32
C ILE A 211 3.21 8.75 -14.47
N GLY A 212 2.63 7.59 -14.18
CA GLY A 212 2.53 6.50 -15.14
C GLY A 212 1.30 6.47 -16.03
N LEU A 213 0.20 7.13 -15.66
CA LEU A 213 -1.05 7.06 -16.42
C LEU A 213 -0.91 7.77 -17.78
N PRO A 214 -1.13 7.06 -18.90
CA PRO A 214 -0.92 7.63 -20.23
C PRO A 214 -2.04 8.59 -20.65
N LEU A 215 -3.29 8.34 -20.24
CA LEU A 215 -4.44 9.12 -20.70
C LEU A 215 -4.66 10.39 -19.85
N PRO A 216 -4.87 11.57 -20.48
CA PRO A 216 -5.06 12.84 -19.76
C PRO A 216 -6.15 12.77 -18.70
N ARG A 217 -7.33 12.27 -19.05
CA ARG A 217 -8.49 12.21 -18.14
C ARG A 217 -8.17 11.43 -16.86
N TYR A 218 -7.47 10.30 -16.99
CA TYR A 218 -7.10 9.46 -15.85
C TYR A 218 -5.95 10.07 -15.05
N LYS A 219 -5.00 10.72 -15.73
CA LYS A 219 -3.90 11.46 -15.10
C LYS A 219 -4.43 12.64 -14.27
N GLU A 220 -5.39 13.41 -14.80
CA GLU A 220 -6.06 14.49 -14.05
C GLU A 220 -6.85 13.93 -12.86
N LYS A 221 -7.61 12.84 -13.04
CA LYS A 221 -8.26 12.14 -11.92
C LYS A 221 -7.28 11.72 -10.82
N ALA A 222 -6.07 11.30 -11.20
CA ALA A 222 -5.01 10.97 -10.24
C ALA A 222 -4.42 12.21 -9.56
N LYS A 223 -4.25 13.32 -10.28
CA LYS A 223 -3.77 14.60 -9.72
C LYS A 223 -4.77 15.17 -8.71
N GLU A 224 -6.05 15.21 -9.05
CA GLU A 224 -7.11 15.67 -8.13
C GLU A 224 -7.11 14.83 -6.84
N LYS A 225 -6.97 13.50 -6.98
CA LYS A 225 -6.84 12.59 -5.85
C LYS A 225 -5.59 12.87 -5.01
N LEU A 226 -4.46 13.10 -5.65
CA LEU A 226 -3.20 13.42 -4.98
C LEU A 226 -3.33 14.70 -4.17
N GLN A 227 -3.85 15.77 -4.79
CA GLN A 227 -4.10 17.05 -4.12
C GLN A 227 -5.01 16.88 -2.90
N LYS A 228 -6.07 16.08 -3.01
CA LYS A 228 -6.96 15.78 -1.89
C LYS A 228 -6.24 15.07 -0.74
N ILE A 229 -5.39 14.09 -1.05
CA ILE A 229 -4.61 13.36 -0.02
C ILE A 229 -3.58 14.29 0.62
N GLU A 230 -2.89 15.12 -0.16
CA GLU A 230 -1.93 16.12 0.34
C GLU A 230 -2.62 17.14 1.25
N GLU A 231 -3.83 17.56 0.89
CA GLU A 231 -4.65 18.42 1.74
C GLU A 231 -5.00 17.72 3.06
N GLN A 232 -5.42 16.46 3.03
CA GLN A 232 -5.69 15.68 4.24
C GLN A 232 -4.45 15.56 5.13
N ILE A 233 -3.28 15.28 4.54
CA ILE A 233 -2.00 15.22 5.27
C ILE A 233 -1.66 16.58 5.86
N ARG A 234 -1.81 17.67 5.10
CA ARG A 234 -1.57 19.04 5.57
C ARG A 234 -2.44 19.34 6.77
N LEU A 235 -3.74 19.09 6.67
CA LEU A 235 -4.71 19.34 7.74
C LEU A 235 -4.42 18.52 9.01
N LEU A 236 -3.86 17.31 8.89
CA LEU A 236 -3.41 16.53 10.04
C LEU A 236 -2.15 17.08 10.72
N ASN A 237 -1.38 17.94 10.04
CA ASN A 237 -0.09 18.44 10.51
C ASN A 237 -0.10 19.94 10.87
N VAL A 238 -1.25 20.60 10.78
CA VAL A 238 -1.43 21.99 11.18
C VAL A 238 -2.43 22.10 12.34
N LYS A 239 -2.23 23.10 13.17
CA LYS A 239 -3.14 23.57 14.23
C LYS A 239 -3.57 25.00 13.94
N VAL A 240 -4.76 25.38 14.40
CA VAL A 240 -5.27 26.74 14.23
C VAL A 240 -4.96 27.56 15.49
N CYS A 241 -4.34 28.72 15.32
CA CYS A 241 -4.11 29.65 16.43
C CYS A 241 -5.46 30.15 16.98
N PRO A 242 -5.77 29.94 18.27
CA PRO A 242 -7.04 30.36 18.86
C PRO A 242 -7.19 31.89 18.92
N ARG A 243 -6.08 32.63 18.84
CA ARG A 243 -6.07 34.09 18.94
C ARG A 243 -6.35 34.78 17.61
N CYS A 244 -5.78 34.30 16.52
CA CYS A 244 -5.82 35.02 15.22
C CYS A 244 -6.28 34.16 14.04
N GLY A 245 -6.56 32.87 14.27
CA GLY A 245 -7.05 31.94 13.25
C GLY A 245 -6.01 31.50 12.21
N SER A 246 -4.72 31.83 12.37
CA SER A 246 -3.69 31.34 11.45
C SER A 246 -3.49 29.82 11.60
N MET A 247 -3.27 29.14 10.47
CA MET A 247 -2.83 27.75 10.46
C MET A 247 -1.32 27.71 10.71
N GLU A 248 -0.90 27.00 11.74
CA GLU A 248 0.50 26.84 12.15
C GLU A 248 0.85 25.34 12.12
N PRO A 249 2.07 24.95 11.73
CA PRO A 249 2.55 23.59 11.96
C PRO A 249 2.34 23.14 13.41
N LYS A 250 1.96 21.87 13.62
CA LYS A 250 1.71 21.33 14.96
C LYS A 250 2.89 21.49 15.93
N GLU A 251 4.10 21.39 15.39
CA GLU A 251 5.38 21.50 16.10
C GLU A 251 5.68 22.92 16.60
N ASN A 252 5.07 23.96 16.01
CA ASN A 252 5.36 25.34 16.38
C ASN A 252 4.95 25.62 17.83
N LEU A 253 5.87 26.05 18.67
CA LEU A 253 5.55 26.45 20.05
C LEU A 253 4.90 27.84 20.13
N PHE A 254 5.00 28.65 19.07
CA PHE A 254 4.40 29.98 18.99
C PHE A 254 3.73 30.18 17.63
N CYS A 255 2.62 30.93 17.60
CA CYS A 255 1.99 31.35 16.36
C CYS A 255 2.90 32.35 15.63
N SER A 256 3.30 32.02 14.41
CA SER A 256 4.16 32.86 13.56
C SER A 256 3.55 34.22 13.23
N LYS A 257 2.21 34.32 13.23
CA LYS A 257 1.49 35.56 12.91
C LYS A 257 1.29 36.52 14.10
N CYS A 258 0.95 36.01 15.28
CA CYS A 258 0.55 36.85 16.42
C CYS A 258 1.32 36.61 17.72
N GLY A 259 2.32 35.72 17.70
CA GLY A 259 3.16 35.39 18.85
C GLY A 259 2.43 34.65 19.97
N TYR A 260 1.21 34.16 19.73
CA TYR A 260 0.49 33.33 20.72
C TYR A 260 1.31 32.09 21.06
N GLU A 261 1.72 31.96 22.31
CA GLU A 261 2.43 30.80 22.81
C GLU A 261 1.46 29.64 23.00
N PHE A 262 1.81 28.48 22.46
CA PHE A 262 1.06 27.24 22.61
C PHE A 262 1.40 26.52 23.95
N SER A 263 1.87 27.26 24.98
CA SER A 263 2.36 26.73 26.25
C SER A 263 1.22 26.18 27.12
N ASN A 264 1.27 24.87 27.37
CA ASN A 264 0.52 24.13 28.40
C ASN A 264 -0.91 24.60 28.71
N SER A 265 -1.76 24.64 27.67
CA SER A 265 -3.16 24.27 27.89
C SER A 265 -3.29 22.76 27.67
N SER A 266 -3.53 22.06 28.77
CA SER A 266 -4.38 20.88 28.78
C SER A 266 -5.56 21.12 27.82
N LYS A 267 -5.71 20.21 26.85
CA LYS A 267 -6.62 20.25 25.68
C LYS A 267 -6.02 20.94 24.44
N ILE A 268 -5.17 20.19 23.73
CA ILE A 268 -5.20 20.24 22.26
C ILE A 268 -6.62 19.81 21.85
N VAL A 269 -7.51 20.77 21.63
CA VAL A 269 -8.75 20.54 20.91
C VAL A 269 -8.41 20.66 19.43
N GLU A 270 -7.85 19.59 18.89
CA GLU A 270 -8.04 19.27 17.49
C GLU A 270 -8.98 18.08 17.45
N TYR A 271 -10.24 18.40 17.30
CA TYR A 271 -11.23 17.39 17.00
C TYR A 271 -11.77 17.68 15.60
N ASP A 272 -11.42 16.78 14.70
CA ASP A 272 -12.33 16.33 13.66
C ASP A 272 -13.67 16.04 14.37
N VAL A 273 -14.63 16.98 14.29
CA VAL A 273 -15.82 17.00 15.17
C VAL A 273 -16.59 15.68 15.06
N GLU A 274 -16.62 15.08 13.87
CA GLU A 274 -17.21 13.76 13.65
C GLU A 274 -16.41 12.61 14.31
N ARG A 275 -15.07 12.61 14.27
CA ARG A 275 -14.27 11.60 14.99
C ARG A 275 -14.23 11.83 16.49
N SER A 276 -14.41 13.07 16.96
CA SER A 276 -14.61 13.38 18.38
C SER A 276 -15.83 12.74 18.94
N ASP A 277 -16.94 12.97 18.25
CA ASP A 277 -18.22 12.55 18.74
C ASP A 277 -18.29 11.03 18.68
N LEU A 278 -17.69 10.38 17.67
CA LEU A 278 -17.56 8.92 17.61
C LEU A 278 -16.63 8.36 18.69
N CYS A 279 -15.48 8.98 18.96
CA CYS A 279 -14.56 8.53 20.01
C CYS A 279 -15.22 8.68 21.39
N LYS A 280 -15.83 9.84 21.66
CA LYS A 280 -16.58 10.12 22.88
C LYS A 280 -17.72 9.14 23.05
N TRP A 281 -18.52 8.96 22.00
CA TRP A 281 -19.63 8.01 21.96
C TRP A 281 -19.15 6.60 22.27
N LEU A 282 -18.06 6.14 21.67
CA LEU A 282 -17.51 4.80 21.91
C LEU A 282 -17.14 4.61 23.38
N HIS A 283 -16.42 5.56 23.95
CA HIS A 283 -16.08 5.54 25.37
C HIS A 283 -17.34 5.51 26.26
N GLU A 284 -18.35 6.33 25.96
CA GLU A 284 -19.62 6.37 26.68
C GLU A 284 -20.43 5.07 26.53
N GLN A 285 -20.38 4.41 25.37
CA GLN A 285 -21.03 3.10 25.19
C GLN A 285 -20.33 2.02 26.03
N LEU A 286 -19.00 2.01 26.03
CA LEU A 286 -18.22 1.02 26.76
C LEU A 286 -18.35 1.19 28.27
N GLU A 287 -18.51 2.42 28.77
CA GLU A 287 -18.74 2.66 30.21
C GLU A 287 -19.96 1.95 30.78
N ARG A 288 -20.94 1.62 29.94
CA ARG A 288 -22.15 0.89 30.34
C ARG A 288 -21.88 -0.59 30.65
N LEU A 289 -20.74 -1.13 30.20
CA LEU A 289 -20.32 -2.49 30.50
C LEU A 289 -19.72 -2.55 31.92
N PRO A 290 -19.43 -3.73 32.49
CA PRO A 290 -18.61 -3.82 33.72
C PRO A 290 -17.13 -3.61 33.42
N LEU A 291 -16.39 -2.94 34.30
CA LEU A 291 -14.93 -2.83 34.23
C LEU A 291 -14.31 -3.98 35.00
N LEU A 292 -13.63 -4.89 34.31
CA LEU A 292 -13.01 -6.07 34.91
C LEU A 292 -11.55 -5.79 35.25
N LYS A 293 -11.16 -6.12 36.48
CA LYS A 293 -9.81 -5.98 37.04
C LYS A 293 -9.36 -7.31 37.61
N PHE A 294 -8.06 -7.57 37.63
CA PHE A 294 -7.55 -8.75 38.32
C PHE A 294 -7.70 -8.59 39.84
N PRO A 295 -8.14 -9.62 40.59
CA PRO A 295 -8.60 -10.92 40.10
C PRO A 295 -10.03 -10.86 39.54
N PHE A 296 -10.27 -11.60 38.45
CA PHE A 296 -11.60 -11.75 37.83
C PHE A 296 -11.90 -13.22 37.54
N ASN A 297 -13.18 -13.57 37.42
CA ASN A 297 -13.61 -14.92 37.07
C ASN A 297 -13.68 -15.10 35.54
N LEU A 298 -12.87 -16.01 35.00
CA LEU A 298 -12.86 -16.33 33.56
C LEU A 298 -14.20 -16.88 33.05
N ASP A 299 -14.98 -17.55 33.89
CA ASP A 299 -16.23 -18.19 33.46
C ASP A 299 -17.34 -17.19 33.16
N GLN A 300 -17.26 -16.00 33.77
CA GLN A 300 -18.17 -14.88 33.54
C GLN A 300 -17.90 -14.15 32.21
N LEU A 301 -16.76 -14.40 31.57
CA LEU A 301 -16.47 -13.83 30.26
C LEU A 301 -17.24 -14.55 29.15
N PRO A 302 -17.66 -13.86 28.08
CA PRO A 302 -18.24 -14.52 26.92
C PRO A 302 -17.24 -15.43 26.19
N ASN A 303 -17.71 -16.29 25.29
CA ASN A 303 -16.82 -17.09 24.45
C ASN A 303 -16.20 -16.28 23.29
N ASN A 304 -16.83 -15.16 22.93
CA ASN A 304 -16.37 -14.24 21.89
C ASN A 304 -16.54 -12.78 22.34
N GLY A 305 -15.66 -11.88 21.91
CA GLY A 305 -15.76 -10.45 22.17
C GLY A 305 -14.57 -9.65 21.60
N ILE A 306 -14.81 -8.36 21.38
CA ILE A 306 -13.74 -7.36 21.24
C ILE A 306 -13.54 -6.79 22.64
N TYR A 307 -12.29 -6.69 23.07
CA TYR A 307 -11.98 -6.23 24.43
C TYR A 307 -11.15 -4.96 24.40
N PHE A 308 -11.45 -4.09 25.35
CA PHE A 308 -10.85 -2.76 25.46
C PHE A 308 -10.07 -2.66 26.76
N PHE A 309 -8.77 -2.46 26.66
CA PHE A 309 -7.87 -2.30 27.80
C PHE A 309 -7.77 -0.84 28.21
N TYR A 310 -7.66 -0.64 29.52
CA TYR A 310 -7.48 0.62 30.20
C TYR A 310 -6.31 0.48 31.17
N GLU A 311 -5.43 1.48 31.20
CA GLU A 311 -4.30 1.55 32.13
C GLU A 311 -4.59 2.55 33.25
N LYS A 312 -4.19 2.20 34.47
CA LYS A 312 -4.34 3.06 35.65
C LYS A 312 -3.57 4.38 35.44
N GLY A 313 -4.29 5.49 35.57
CA GLY A 313 -3.73 6.84 35.41
C GLY A 313 -3.96 7.45 34.02
N GLU A 314 -4.35 6.65 33.02
CA GLU A 314 -4.64 7.15 31.68
C GLU A 314 -6.07 7.68 31.59
N VAL A 315 -6.22 8.96 31.28
CA VAL A 315 -7.50 9.67 31.12
C VAL A 315 -7.79 9.97 29.65
N TRP A 316 -9.06 9.88 29.27
CA TRP A 316 -9.50 10.14 27.89
C TRP A 316 -9.39 11.63 27.51
N GLY A 317 -9.34 11.93 26.20
CA GLY A 317 -9.16 13.29 25.69
C GLY A 317 -10.41 14.19 25.70
N HIS A 318 -11.57 13.69 26.13
CA HIS A 318 -12.86 14.39 26.01
C HIS A 318 -13.26 15.21 27.25
N GLY A 319 -12.35 15.37 28.22
CA GLY A 319 -12.56 16.11 29.47
C GLY A 319 -13.15 15.28 30.61
N GLY A 320 -12.81 15.63 31.85
CA GLY A 320 -13.10 14.81 33.04
C GLY A 320 -12.14 13.62 33.20
N ASP A 321 -12.41 12.78 34.20
CA ASP A 321 -11.44 11.77 34.68
C ASP A 321 -11.76 10.34 34.22
N LYS A 322 -12.44 10.20 33.09
CA LYS A 322 -12.82 8.88 32.56
C LYS A 322 -11.62 8.15 31.96
N PRO A 323 -11.55 6.81 32.10
CA PRO A 323 -10.38 6.05 31.70
C PRO A 323 -10.20 6.01 30.17
N ARG A 324 -8.95 6.11 29.72
CA ARG A 324 -8.59 6.04 28.30
C ARG A 324 -8.50 4.61 27.79
N ILE A 325 -9.04 4.34 26.60
CA ILE A 325 -8.76 3.09 25.88
C ILE A 325 -7.29 3.15 25.43
N VAL A 326 -6.45 2.29 26.00
CA VAL A 326 -5.02 2.22 25.66
C VAL A 326 -4.72 1.11 24.66
N ARG A 327 -5.60 0.12 24.56
CA ARG A 327 -5.46 -0.97 23.60
C ARG A 327 -6.82 -1.61 23.29
N VAL A 328 -7.03 -1.95 22.03
CA VAL A 328 -8.16 -2.79 21.59
C VAL A 328 -7.62 -4.15 21.16
N GLY A 329 -8.29 -5.22 21.55
CA GLY A 329 -7.90 -6.58 21.18
C GLY A 329 -9.06 -7.42 20.70
N THR A 330 -8.71 -8.47 19.95
CA THR A 330 -9.62 -9.45 19.39
C THR A 330 -9.02 -10.86 19.49
N HIS A 331 -9.79 -11.87 19.12
CA HIS A 331 -9.37 -13.27 19.18
C HIS A 331 -10.00 -14.09 18.05
N LYS A 332 -9.42 -15.27 17.77
CA LYS A 332 -10.03 -16.27 16.88
C LYS A 332 -11.33 -16.80 17.51
N ARG A 333 -12.36 -17.09 16.71
CA ARG A 333 -13.69 -17.53 17.18
C ARG A 333 -13.59 -18.58 18.31
N GLY A 334 -14.28 -18.31 19.43
CA GLY A 334 -14.35 -19.16 20.63
C GLY A 334 -13.16 -19.03 21.60
N ASN A 335 -12.19 -18.16 21.32
CA ASN A 335 -10.92 -18.12 22.07
C ASN A 335 -10.76 -16.92 23.03
N PHE A 336 -11.83 -16.19 23.36
CA PHE A 336 -11.73 -14.96 24.17
C PHE A 336 -11.14 -15.24 25.56
N LYS A 337 -11.74 -16.18 26.31
CA LYS A 337 -11.31 -16.57 27.66
C LYS A 337 -9.83 -16.94 27.72
N LYS A 338 -9.39 -17.79 26.78
CA LYS A 338 -7.98 -18.21 26.68
C LYS A 338 -7.07 -17.02 26.41
N ARG A 339 -7.47 -16.11 25.52
CA ARG A 339 -6.66 -14.92 25.19
C ARG A 339 -6.47 -14.00 26.40
N ILE A 340 -7.54 -13.73 27.16
CA ILE A 340 -7.46 -12.94 28.40
C ILE A 340 -6.60 -13.65 29.45
N ALA A 341 -6.78 -14.97 29.62
CA ALA A 341 -5.96 -15.77 30.53
C ALA A 341 -4.46 -15.71 30.19
N GLU A 342 -4.11 -15.59 28.91
CA GLU A 342 -2.73 -15.44 28.44
C GLU A 342 -2.14 -14.06 28.75
N HIS A 343 -2.93 -12.99 28.61
CA HIS A 343 -2.48 -11.64 28.93
C HIS A 343 -2.16 -11.50 30.43
N TYR A 344 -3.08 -11.96 31.29
CA TYR A 344 -2.97 -11.87 32.76
C TYR A 344 -2.18 -13.01 33.41
N LEU A 345 -1.69 -13.97 32.60
CA LEU A 345 -0.95 -15.15 33.04
C LEU A 345 -1.68 -15.90 34.18
N LEU A 346 -2.93 -16.29 33.95
CA LEU A 346 -3.74 -16.95 35.00
C LEU A 346 -3.29 -18.39 35.28
N ASN A 347 -2.57 -19.01 34.36
CA ASN A 347 -1.91 -20.29 34.59
C ASN A 347 -0.40 -20.05 34.79
N GLU A 348 0.03 -20.02 36.04
CA GLU A 348 1.41 -19.71 36.43
C GLU A 348 2.41 -20.81 36.03
N SER A 349 1.96 -22.03 35.75
CA SER A 349 2.84 -23.08 35.21
C SER A 349 3.48 -22.70 33.87
N ARG A 350 2.95 -21.69 33.18
CA ARG A 350 3.57 -21.10 31.98
C ARG A 350 4.89 -20.39 32.26
N MET A 351 5.22 -20.09 33.53
CA MET A 351 6.54 -19.61 33.95
C MET A 351 7.59 -20.72 34.01
N ASN A 352 7.19 -22.00 33.89
CA ASN A 352 8.10 -23.14 33.84
C ASN A 352 8.68 -23.35 32.42
N PHE A 353 9.08 -22.26 31.78
CA PHE A 353 9.81 -22.28 30.52
C PHE A 353 11.32 -22.36 30.76
N ASP A 354 12.01 -22.82 29.73
CA ASP A 354 13.45 -23.06 29.66
C ASP A 354 13.92 -22.73 28.23
N GLU A 355 15.19 -23.00 27.92
CA GLU A 355 15.80 -22.74 26.62
C GLU A 355 15.01 -23.32 25.43
N ASN A 356 14.33 -24.46 25.64
CA ASN A 356 13.60 -25.20 24.62
C ASN A 356 12.10 -24.92 24.61
N ARG A 357 11.59 -24.24 25.64
CA ARG A 357 10.17 -23.89 25.78
C ARG A 357 9.97 -22.37 25.61
N PRO A 358 8.96 -21.96 24.83
CA PRO A 358 8.68 -20.53 24.61
C PRO A 358 8.22 -19.85 25.90
N LYS A 359 8.60 -18.59 26.08
CA LYS A 359 8.15 -17.74 27.18
C LYS A 359 6.70 -17.27 26.95
N PRO A 360 5.97 -16.84 28.00
CA PRO A 360 4.58 -16.40 27.85
C PRO A 360 4.35 -15.30 26.79
N SER A 361 5.26 -14.34 26.66
CA SER A 361 5.21 -13.25 25.67
C SER A 361 5.27 -13.72 24.22
N ASP A 362 5.86 -14.88 23.92
CA ASP A 362 5.86 -15.43 22.56
C ASP A 362 4.44 -15.79 22.07
N ARG A 363 3.49 -15.96 23.00
CA ARG A 363 2.07 -16.27 22.70
C ARG A 363 1.17 -15.04 22.82
N SER A 364 1.71 -13.93 23.31
CA SER A 364 0.97 -12.72 23.65
C SER A 364 1.74 -11.48 23.21
N ILE A 365 1.39 -10.95 22.04
CA ILE A 365 2.00 -9.72 21.51
C ILE A 365 1.90 -8.55 22.50
N PHE A 366 0.84 -8.51 23.32
CA PHE A 366 0.68 -7.49 24.34
C PHE A 366 1.78 -7.58 25.40
N ARG A 367 2.05 -8.79 25.91
CA ARG A 367 3.15 -9.02 26.87
C ARG A 367 4.52 -8.76 26.23
N LYS A 368 4.70 -9.16 24.97
CA LYS A 368 5.94 -8.89 24.22
C LYS A 368 6.22 -7.39 24.09
N ASN A 369 5.19 -6.58 23.84
CA ASN A 369 5.30 -5.12 23.77
C ASN A 369 5.63 -4.49 25.14
N ILE A 370 5.04 -4.97 26.24
CA ILE A 370 5.38 -4.48 27.59
C ILE A 370 6.84 -4.82 27.92
N GLY A 371 7.28 -6.06 27.65
CA GLY A 371 8.69 -6.44 27.83
C GLY A 371 9.65 -5.61 26.99
N ARG A 372 9.27 -5.29 25.74
CA ARG A 372 10.01 -4.35 24.90
C ARG A 372 10.14 -2.98 25.55
N ALA A 373 9.06 -2.44 26.12
CA ALA A 373 9.08 -1.15 26.80
C ALA A 373 9.99 -1.16 28.04
N ILE A 374 9.94 -2.22 28.86
CA ILE A 374 10.82 -2.41 30.02
C ILE A 374 12.29 -2.43 29.58
N LEU A 375 12.64 -3.23 28.57
CA LEU A 375 14.01 -3.34 28.07
C LEU A 375 14.53 -2.03 27.47
N ASN A 376 13.71 -1.31 26.69
CA ASN A 376 14.10 0.00 26.16
C ASN A 376 14.28 1.04 27.26
N LYS A 377 13.44 1.03 28.30
CA LYS A 377 13.55 1.94 29.44
C LYS A 377 14.88 1.76 30.18
N HIS A 378 15.44 0.56 30.17
CA HIS A 378 16.72 0.24 30.81
C HIS A 378 17.91 0.24 29.83
N GLU A 379 17.70 0.64 28.57
CA GLU A 379 18.73 0.58 27.51
C GLU A 379 19.40 -0.81 27.41
N ASP A 380 18.58 -1.86 27.54
CA ASP A 380 19.06 -3.23 27.68
C ASP A 380 19.17 -3.95 26.33
N ASP A 381 20.40 -4.26 25.93
CA ASP A 381 20.73 -4.96 24.67
C ASP A 381 20.04 -6.32 24.52
N TYR A 382 19.55 -6.91 25.62
CA TYR A 382 18.76 -8.13 25.58
C TYR A 382 17.45 -7.99 24.79
N LEU A 383 17.05 -6.75 24.45
CA LEU A 383 16.01 -6.45 23.48
C LEU A 383 16.17 -7.24 22.16
N GLU A 384 17.39 -7.41 21.66
CA GLU A 384 17.61 -8.10 20.39
C GLU A 384 17.20 -9.58 20.45
N ILE A 385 17.44 -10.23 21.60
CA ILE A 385 17.02 -11.61 21.88
C ILE A 385 15.51 -11.64 22.19
N TRP A 386 15.00 -10.64 22.91
CA TRP A 386 13.58 -10.53 23.25
C TRP A 386 12.67 -10.49 22.02
N GLU A 387 13.10 -9.82 20.94
CA GLU A 387 12.34 -9.71 19.69
C GLU A 387 12.23 -11.03 18.90
N LYS A 388 13.11 -12.01 19.15
CA LYS A 388 13.02 -13.29 18.43
C LYS A 388 11.75 -14.04 18.84
N ASP A 389 11.14 -14.75 17.90
CA ASP A 389 9.95 -15.58 18.15
C ASP A 389 10.37 -17.03 18.42
N PHE A 390 10.28 -17.45 19.69
CA PHE A 390 10.63 -18.81 20.10
C PHE A 390 9.46 -19.80 20.02
N ILE A 391 8.31 -19.46 19.43
CA ILE A 391 7.33 -20.45 18.96
C ILE A 391 7.88 -21.24 17.77
N ILE A 392 8.71 -20.60 16.94
CA ILE A 392 9.30 -21.20 15.74
C ILE A 392 10.47 -22.11 16.15
N ARG A 393 10.40 -23.40 15.78
CA ARG A 393 11.43 -24.39 16.08
C ARG A 393 12.83 -23.97 15.61
N LYS A 394 12.93 -23.48 14.36
CA LYS A 394 14.18 -22.99 13.77
C LYS A 394 14.84 -21.88 14.60
N ASN A 395 14.04 -20.99 15.18
CA ASN A 395 14.56 -19.92 16.03
C ASN A 395 15.06 -20.46 17.38
N ARG A 396 14.39 -21.47 17.96
CA ARG A 396 14.88 -22.16 19.15
C ARG A 396 16.22 -22.86 18.90
N GLU A 397 16.35 -23.57 17.78
CA GLU A 397 17.60 -24.24 17.41
C GLU A 397 18.75 -23.24 17.17
N LYS A 398 18.45 -22.10 16.52
CA LYS A 398 19.46 -21.11 16.16
C LYS A 398 19.85 -20.18 17.32
N PHE A 399 18.88 -19.73 18.12
CA PHE A 399 19.05 -18.67 19.10
C PHE A 399 18.78 -19.11 20.55
N GLY A 400 18.32 -20.35 20.78
CA GLY A 400 17.95 -20.83 22.12
C GLY A 400 19.08 -20.74 23.14
N ARG A 401 20.32 -21.00 22.72
CA ARG A 401 21.52 -20.87 23.56
C ARG A 401 21.85 -19.43 23.98
N LEU A 402 21.30 -18.43 23.29
CA LEU A 402 21.49 -17.02 23.61
C LEU A 402 20.46 -16.51 24.64
N ARG A 403 19.51 -17.38 25.06
CA ARG A 403 18.47 -16.99 26.01
C ARG A 403 19.00 -17.02 27.43
N ASP A 404 18.89 -15.89 28.11
CA ASP A 404 18.98 -15.81 29.56
C ASP A 404 17.60 -16.07 30.16
N ILE A 405 17.38 -17.32 30.59
CA ILE A 405 16.10 -17.77 31.14
C ILE A 405 15.78 -17.10 32.48
N LYS A 406 16.79 -16.75 33.28
CA LYS A 406 16.56 -16.07 34.56
C LYS A 406 16.03 -14.67 34.30
N LYS A 407 16.69 -13.92 33.42
CA LYS A 407 16.28 -12.59 32.99
C LYS A 407 14.90 -12.57 32.32
N GLU A 408 14.62 -13.52 31.43
CA GLU A 408 13.29 -13.64 30.82
C GLU A 408 12.19 -13.88 31.86
N LYS A 409 12.46 -14.67 32.91
CA LYS A 409 11.50 -14.89 34.00
C LYS A 409 11.28 -13.64 34.84
N GLU A 410 12.34 -12.88 35.12
CA GLU A 410 12.24 -11.59 35.83
C GLU A 410 11.37 -10.60 35.05
N ILE A 411 11.62 -10.45 33.74
CA ILE A 411 10.82 -9.59 32.86
C ILE A 411 9.37 -10.07 32.78
N GLU A 412 9.12 -11.37 32.60
CA GLU A 412 7.76 -11.92 32.57
C GLU A 412 7.02 -11.77 33.90
N PHE A 413 7.73 -11.84 35.03
CA PHE A 413 7.18 -11.55 36.34
C PHE A 413 6.75 -10.08 36.43
N GLU A 414 7.62 -9.14 36.01
CA GLU A 414 7.31 -7.71 35.99
C GLU A 414 6.12 -7.41 35.05
N ILE A 415 6.09 -7.98 33.85
CA ILE A 415 4.96 -7.87 32.92
C ILE A 415 3.66 -8.38 33.58
N THR A 416 3.73 -9.47 34.34
CA THR A 416 2.56 -10.03 35.03
C THR A 416 2.06 -9.06 36.10
N LYS A 417 2.97 -8.49 36.88
CA LYS A 417 2.67 -7.48 37.89
C LYS A 417 1.99 -6.26 37.26
N ILE A 418 2.59 -5.69 36.22
CA ILE A 418 2.04 -4.54 35.48
C ILE A 418 0.62 -4.85 34.97
N ASN A 419 0.43 -5.99 34.29
CA ASN A 419 -0.88 -6.37 33.77
C ASN A 419 -1.93 -6.53 34.89
N ARG A 420 -1.58 -7.21 35.99
CA ARG A 420 -2.52 -7.48 37.09
C ARG A 420 -2.84 -6.22 37.91
N GLU A 421 -1.89 -5.30 38.08
CA GLU A 421 -2.05 -4.11 38.94
C GLU A 421 -2.55 -2.88 38.19
N ASN A 422 -2.10 -2.67 36.94
CA ASN A 422 -2.35 -1.43 36.21
C ASN A 422 -3.40 -1.57 35.12
N PHE A 423 -3.59 -2.77 34.57
CA PHE A 423 -4.50 -2.98 33.45
C PHE A 423 -5.85 -3.54 33.88
N SER A 424 -6.88 -2.95 33.31
CA SER A 424 -8.28 -3.38 33.40
C SER A 424 -8.88 -3.47 32.01
N PHE A 425 -9.99 -4.19 31.86
CA PHE A 425 -10.64 -4.33 30.55
C PHE A 425 -12.16 -4.37 30.62
N ARG A 426 -12.79 -4.11 29.47
CA ARG A 426 -14.22 -4.23 29.23
C ARG A 426 -14.48 -5.17 28.06
#